data_AF-A0A843VWN1-F1
#
_entry.id   AF-A0A843VWN1-F1
#
_cell.length_a   1.000
_cell.length_b   1.000
_cell.length_c   1.000
_cell.angle_alpha   90.00
_cell.angle_beta   90.00
_cell.angle_gamma   90.00
#
_symmetry.space_group_name_H-M   'P 1'
#
loop_
_entity.id
_entity.type
_entity.pdbx_description
1 polymer ?
#
loop_
_entity_poly.entity_id
_entity_poly.type
_entity_poly.pdbx_seq_one_letter_code
_entity_poly.pdbx_strand_id
1 'polypeptide(L)'
;MASRGRRGGAPAREDEPRRDERTEQQAPAPQGPVLPPPPPVDYGVFMQGLVQAMQTQAHTQAALQAQLEAQERADVWWASLLHTLFEDGAVDVAWDEFVRLFRAKFVPEHIQDRMEQEFLSLAQGSMTVLEYEARFSELSKYAPHIVADECKKTKKFMMGLKPSLRTRLVAFDHRTLDEALSAACR
;
A
#
# COMPACT_ATOMS: atom_id res chain seq x y z
N MET A 1 71.95 -22.63 -67.90
CA MET A 1 72.11 -21.25 -68.39
C MET A 1 71.72 -20.29 -67.28
N ALA A 2 72.59 -19.35 -66.97
CA ALA A 2 72.35 -18.23 -66.05
C ALA A 2 71.76 -17.03 -66.82
N SER A 3 70.98 -16.16 -66.14
CA SER A 3 70.94 -14.70 -66.36
C SER A 3 70.02 -14.04 -65.33
N ARG A 4 70.17 -12.78 -64.90
CA ARG A 4 71.31 -11.91 -64.47
C ARG A 4 70.62 -10.61 -63.97
N GLY A 5 71.19 -9.92 -62.98
CA GLY A 5 70.85 -8.52 -62.63
C GLY A 5 70.52 -8.33 -61.14
N ARG A 6 71.40 -7.89 -60.21
CA ARG A 6 72.23 -6.63 -60.11
C ARG A 6 71.36 -5.39 -60.26
N ARG A 7 71.40 -4.34 -59.42
CA ARG A 7 72.42 -3.68 -58.57
C ARG A 7 71.63 -2.91 -57.49
N GLY A 8 72.09 -2.72 -56.26
CA GLY A 8 73.37 -2.10 -55.90
C GLY A 8 73.12 -0.62 -55.61
N GLY A 9 73.07 -0.24 -54.33
CA GLY A 9 72.76 1.10 -53.88
C GLY A 9 73.97 1.97 -53.54
N ALA A 10 73.69 2.91 -52.62
CA ALA A 10 74.51 3.96 -51.98
C ALA A 10 74.39 5.35 -52.64
N PRO A 11 74.65 6.48 -51.92
CA PRO A 11 74.92 6.67 -50.48
C PRO A 11 74.12 7.82 -49.81
N ALA A 12 74.36 8.01 -48.51
CA ALA A 12 73.80 9.03 -47.62
C ALA A 12 74.30 10.47 -47.87
N ARG A 13 73.49 11.48 -47.50
CA ARG A 13 73.89 12.83 -47.07
C ARG A 13 72.88 13.40 -46.07
N GLU A 14 73.41 13.95 -44.98
CA GLU A 14 72.73 14.77 -43.96
C GLU A 14 72.53 16.21 -44.46
N ASP A 15 71.52 16.95 -43.99
CA ASP A 15 71.65 18.34 -43.48
C ASP A 15 70.29 19.00 -43.10
N GLU A 16 70.30 19.54 -41.87
CA GLU A 16 69.48 20.53 -41.14
C GLU A 16 67.99 20.87 -41.43
N PRO A 17 67.21 21.19 -40.36
CA PRO A 17 65.86 21.74 -40.46
C PRO A 17 65.86 23.28 -40.43
N ARG A 18 65.22 23.94 -41.41
CA ARG A 18 64.85 25.36 -41.35
C ARG A 18 63.33 25.51 -41.14
N ARG A 19 62.95 26.18 -40.04
CA ARG A 19 61.66 26.88 -39.91
C ARG A 19 61.58 27.97 -40.98
N ASP A 20 60.37 28.25 -41.47
CA ASP A 20 59.79 29.58 -41.75
C ASP A 20 58.32 29.35 -42.17
N GLU A 21 57.34 29.62 -41.30
CA GLU A 21 56.58 30.87 -41.16
C GLU A 21 55.58 31.19 -42.30
N ARG A 22 54.30 31.36 -41.90
CA ARG A 22 53.16 32.00 -42.59
C ARG A 22 52.57 31.27 -43.81
N THR A 23 51.32 30.79 -43.74
CA THR A 23 50.14 31.68 -43.70
C THR A 23 49.04 31.06 -42.85
N GLU A 24 48.86 31.60 -41.64
CA GLU A 24 47.74 31.26 -40.75
C GLU A 24 46.51 32.01 -41.26
N GLN A 25 45.78 31.42 -42.21
CA GLN A 25 44.40 31.83 -42.46
C GLN A 25 43.60 31.48 -41.20
N GLN A 26 43.33 32.46 -40.36
CA GLN A 26 42.48 32.30 -39.18
C GLN A 26 41.08 31.84 -39.66
N ALA A 27 40.79 30.55 -39.53
CA ALA A 27 39.43 30.03 -39.69
C ALA A 27 38.52 30.65 -38.59
N PRO A 28 37.25 30.96 -38.88
CA PRO A 28 36.33 31.40 -37.83
C PRO A 28 36.26 30.33 -36.74
N ALA A 29 36.33 30.75 -35.47
CA ALA A 29 36.35 29.85 -34.32
C ALA A 29 35.19 28.84 -34.38
N PRO A 30 35.39 27.59 -33.93
CA PRO A 30 34.31 26.61 -33.86
C PRO A 30 33.22 27.17 -32.94
N GLN A 31 32.04 27.42 -33.49
CA GLN A 31 30.85 27.66 -32.68
C GLN A 31 30.59 26.35 -31.91
N GLY A 32 30.80 26.39 -30.59
CA GLY A 32 30.46 25.27 -29.71
C GLY A 32 28.98 24.90 -29.84
N PRO A 33 28.55 23.73 -29.33
CA PRO A 33 27.16 23.32 -29.41
C PRO A 33 26.27 24.41 -28.81
N VAL A 34 25.40 24.99 -29.64
CA VAL A 34 24.36 25.93 -29.20
C VAL A 34 23.50 25.21 -28.19
N LEU A 35 23.51 25.69 -26.93
CA LEU A 35 22.67 25.16 -25.86
C LEU A 35 21.20 25.23 -26.32
N PRO A 36 20.39 24.16 -26.20
CA PRO A 36 18.97 24.26 -26.51
C PRO A 36 18.33 25.36 -25.63
N PRO A 37 17.34 26.13 -26.15
CA PRO A 37 16.65 27.13 -25.35
C PRO A 37 16.04 26.48 -24.10
N PRO A 38 16.05 27.16 -22.94
CA PRO A 38 15.43 26.61 -21.74
C PRO A 38 13.95 26.34 -22.02
N PRO A 39 13.40 25.16 -21.66
CA PRO A 39 11.97 24.92 -21.75
C PRO A 39 11.19 26.07 -21.09
N PRO A 40 10.15 26.60 -21.75
CA PRO A 40 9.19 27.44 -21.06
C PRO A 40 8.38 26.57 -20.09
N VAL A 41 7.91 27.19 -19.00
CA VAL A 41 7.12 26.65 -17.88
C VAL A 41 7.96 26.22 -16.66
N ASP A 42 8.05 27.16 -15.72
CA ASP A 42 8.48 27.06 -14.31
C ASP A 42 9.16 25.73 -13.88
N TYR A 43 10.50 25.73 -13.91
CA TYR A 43 11.32 24.63 -13.39
C TYR A 43 10.99 24.24 -11.94
N GLY A 44 10.49 25.17 -11.13
CA GLY A 44 10.06 24.88 -9.76
C GLY A 44 8.91 23.88 -9.73
N VAL A 45 7.91 24.05 -10.62
CA VAL A 45 6.77 23.14 -10.76
C VAL A 45 7.22 21.76 -11.25
N PHE A 46 8.12 21.72 -12.24
CA PHE A 46 8.67 20.46 -12.74
C PHE A 46 9.44 19.69 -11.64
N MET A 47 10.35 20.36 -10.93
CA MET A 47 11.14 19.74 -9.87
C MET A 47 10.27 19.33 -8.68
N GLN A 48 9.25 20.12 -8.33
CA GLN A 48 8.28 19.75 -7.30
C GLN A 48 7.49 18.50 -7.70
N GLY A 49 7.06 18.40 -8.97
CA GLY A 49 6.41 17.21 -9.50
C GLY A 49 7.29 15.97 -9.41
N LEU A 50 8.59 16.10 -9.71
CA LEU A 50 9.56 15.02 -9.59
C LEU A 50 9.75 14.58 -8.14
N VAL A 51 9.91 15.52 -7.21
CA VAL A 51 10.02 15.22 -5.77
C VAL A 51 8.75 14.52 -5.27
N GLN A 52 7.56 15.02 -5.66
CA GLN A 52 6.28 14.42 -5.29
C GLN A 52 6.15 13.00 -5.86
N ALA A 53 6.56 12.77 -7.10
CA ALA A 53 6.55 11.45 -7.72
C ALA A 53 7.47 10.47 -6.98
N MET A 54 8.68 10.91 -6.60
CA MET A 54 9.62 10.10 -5.82
C MET A 54 9.08 9.78 -4.42
N GLN A 55 8.50 10.75 -3.73
CA GLN A 55 7.86 10.52 -2.43
C GLN A 55 6.69 9.55 -2.54
N THR A 56 5.84 9.73 -3.55
CA THR A 56 4.72 8.82 -3.81
C THR A 56 5.22 7.42 -4.08
N GLN A 57 6.27 7.26 -4.90
CA GLN A 57 6.90 5.97 -5.16
C GLN A 57 7.50 5.35 -3.89
N ALA A 58 8.17 6.14 -3.05
CA ALA A 58 8.71 5.65 -1.79
C ALA A 58 7.59 5.20 -0.84
N HIS A 59 6.48 5.93 -0.76
CA HIS A 59 5.33 5.55 0.04
C HIS A 59 4.64 4.29 -0.49
N THR A 60 4.46 4.14 -1.81
CA THR A 60 3.86 2.93 -2.39
C THR A 60 4.77 1.73 -2.23
N GLN A 61 6.09 1.90 -2.40
CA GLN A 61 7.07 0.84 -2.16
C GLN A 61 7.08 0.41 -0.69
N ALA A 62 7.12 1.37 0.24
CA ALA A 62 7.09 1.08 1.67
C ALA A 62 5.78 0.36 2.08
N ALA A 63 4.64 0.78 1.52
CA ALA A 63 3.36 0.11 1.77
C ALA A 63 3.35 -1.34 1.25
N LEU A 64 3.89 -1.59 0.05
CA LEU A 64 4.01 -2.93 -0.51
C LEU A 64 4.93 -3.83 0.33
N GLN A 65 6.07 -3.29 0.77
CA GLN A 65 6.99 -4.01 1.65
C GLN A 65 6.34 -4.35 2.99
N ALA A 66 5.69 -3.38 3.63
CA ALA A 66 4.99 -3.61 4.88
C ALA A 66 3.89 -4.68 4.74
N GLN A 67 3.18 -4.72 3.61
CA GLN A 67 2.18 -5.75 3.33
C GLN A 67 2.80 -7.14 3.20
N LEU A 68 3.91 -7.27 2.45
CA LEU A 68 4.62 -8.55 2.31
C LEU A 68 5.15 -9.04 3.67
N GLU A 69 5.80 -8.17 4.44
CA GLU A 69 6.29 -8.51 5.78
C GLU A 69 5.16 -8.91 6.74
N ALA A 70 4.00 -8.25 6.63
CA ALA A 70 2.83 -8.63 7.42
C ALA A 70 2.32 -10.02 7.05
N GLN A 71 2.28 -10.36 5.76
CA GLN A 71 1.90 -11.68 5.29
C GLN A 71 2.89 -12.75 5.75
N GLU A 72 4.19 -12.55 5.55
CA GLU A 72 5.23 -13.49 6.00
C GLU A 72 5.16 -13.72 7.52
N ARG A 73 4.95 -12.66 8.30
CA ARG A 73 4.80 -12.75 9.76
C ARG A 73 3.54 -13.51 10.16
N ALA A 74 2.45 -13.36 9.42
CA ALA A 74 1.21 -14.10 9.65
C ALA A 74 1.38 -15.59 9.35
N ASP A 75 2.04 -15.92 8.23
CA ASP A 75 2.29 -17.31 7.82
C ASP A 75 3.17 -18.05 8.84
N VAL A 76 4.27 -17.43 9.27
CA VAL A 76 5.18 -18.00 10.28
C VAL A 76 4.46 -18.20 11.62
N TRP A 77 3.68 -17.21 12.06
CA TRP A 77 2.91 -17.32 13.29
C TRP A 77 1.89 -18.46 13.22
N TRP A 78 1.15 -18.56 12.11
CA TRP A 78 0.12 -19.58 11.95
C TRP A 78 0.72 -20.99 11.92
N ALA A 79 1.81 -21.19 11.20
CA ALA A 79 2.54 -22.47 11.17
C ALA A 79 3.05 -22.86 12.58
N SER A 80 3.62 -21.91 13.32
CA SER A 80 4.10 -22.14 14.69
C SER A 80 2.95 -22.44 15.66
N LEU A 81 1.81 -21.76 15.52
CA LEU A 81 0.63 -22.00 16.34
C LEU A 81 0.05 -23.39 16.09
N LEU A 82 -0.08 -23.81 14.84
CA LEU A 82 -0.53 -25.15 14.48
C LEU A 82 0.39 -26.24 15.05
N HIS A 83 1.71 -26.04 14.98
CA HIS A 83 2.68 -26.96 15.55
C HIS A 83 2.60 -27.03 17.09
N THR A 84 2.26 -25.93 17.76
CA THR A 84 2.16 -25.87 19.22
C THR A 84 0.83 -26.45 19.73
N LEU A 85 -0.26 -26.21 19.01
CA LEU A 85 -1.59 -26.70 19.41
C LEU A 85 -1.79 -28.17 19.09
N PHE A 86 -1.11 -28.70 18.07
CA PHE A 86 -1.28 -30.07 17.60
C PHE A 86 0.09 -30.73 17.36
N GLU A 87 0.50 -31.64 18.24
CA GLU A 87 1.74 -32.43 18.11
C GLU A 87 1.78 -33.26 16.81
N ASP A 88 0.62 -33.59 16.22
CA ASP A 88 0.48 -34.47 15.05
C ASP A 88 -0.29 -33.86 13.85
N GLY A 89 -0.42 -32.53 13.78
CA GLY A 89 -0.81 -31.85 12.54
C GLY A 89 -2.24 -32.10 12.01
N ALA A 90 -3.17 -32.59 12.83
CA ALA A 90 -4.53 -32.86 12.39
C ALA A 90 -5.58 -32.44 13.41
N VAL A 91 -5.95 -31.15 13.42
CA VAL A 91 -7.25 -30.69 13.91
C VAL A 91 -7.70 -29.49 13.10
N ASP A 92 -8.99 -29.50 12.76
CA ASP A 92 -9.72 -28.41 12.13
C ASP A 92 -9.89 -27.28 13.16
N VAL A 93 -9.07 -26.22 13.07
CA VAL A 93 -9.26 -25.04 13.92
C VAL A 93 -10.55 -24.37 13.48
N ALA A 94 -11.56 -24.38 14.36
CA ALA A 94 -12.80 -23.67 14.10
C ALA A 94 -12.49 -22.21 13.72
N TRP A 95 -13.13 -21.72 12.66
CA TRP A 95 -12.87 -20.38 12.13
C TRP A 95 -12.94 -19.27 13.19
N ASP A 96 -13.87 -19.39 14.14
CA ASP A 96 -14.02 -18.45 15.25
C ASP A 96 -12.79 -18.42 16.17
N GLU A 97 -12.16 -19.57 16.39
CA GLU A 97 -10.95 -19.68 17.20
C GLU A 97 -9.73 -19.11 16.47
N PHE A 98 -9.63 -19.34 15.16
CA PHE A 98 -8.64 -18.66 14.31
C PHE A 98 -8.78 -17.14 14.41
N VAL A 99 -9.99 -16.60 14.24
CA VAL A 99 -10.25 -15.16 14.30
C VAL A 99 -9.89 -14.59 15.67
N ARG A 100 -10.20 -15.31 16.76
CA ARG A 100 -9.84 -14.92 18.12
C ARG A 100 -8.32 -14.81 18.31
N LEU A 101 -7.58 -15.85 17.91
CA LEU A 101 -6.12 -15.91 18.02
C LEU A 101 -5.42 -14.89 17.11
N PHE A 102 -5.94 -14.71 15.90
CA PHE A 102 -5.43 -13.72 14.94
C PHE A 102 -5.57 -12.30 15.49
N ARG A 103 -6.74 -11.94 16.02
CA ARG A 103 -6.95 -10.60 16.60
C ARG A 103 -6.05 -10.34 17.80
N ALA A 104 -5.92 -11.31 18.69
CA ALA A 104 -5.03 -11.20 19.85
C ALA A 104 -3.56 -10.98 19.43
N LYS A 105 -3.14 -11.53 18.28
CA LYS A 105 -1.77 -11.39 17.78
C LYS A 105 -1.51 -10.11 16.98
N PHE A 106 -2.46 -9.72 16.12
CA PHE A 106 -2.24 -8.68 15.10
C PHE A 106 -3.00 -7.38 15.34
N VAL A 107 -4.01 -7.37 16.21
CA VAL A 107 -4.77 -6.16 16.55
C VAL A 107 -4.35 -5.71 17.96
N PRO A 108 -3.66 -4.57 18.10
CA PRO A 108 -3.28 -4.06 19.42
C PRO A 108 -4.49 -3.87 20.34
N GLU A 109 -4.32 -4.17 21.63
CA GLU A 109 -5.40 -4.09 22.64
C GLU A 109 -6.11 -2.73 22.63
N HIS A 110 -5.37 -1.62 22.64
CA HIS A 110 -5.95 -0.28 22.57
C HIS A 110 -6.83 -0.02 21.33
N ILE A 111 -6.56 -0.71 20.21
CA ILE A 111 -7.41 -0.64 19.02
C ILE A 111 -8.68 -1.45 19.23
N GLN A 112 -8.59 -2.63 19.83
CA GLN A 112 -9.75 -3.46 20.18
C GLN A 112 -10.66 -2.70 21.15
N ASP A 113 -10.09 -2.11 22.21
CA ASP A 113 -10.80 -1.30 23.19
C ASP A 113 -11.53 -0.13 22.52
N ARG A 114 -10.84 0.58 21.61
CA ARG A 114 -11.45 1.69 20.86
C ARG A 114 -12.63 1.22 20.01
N MET A 115 -12.51 0.09 19.32
CA MET A 115 -13.59 -0.48 18.51
C MET A 115 -14.78 -0.94 19.37
N GLU A 116 -14.50 -1.49 20.55
CA GLU A 116 -15.54 -1.83 21.53
C GLU A 116 -16.26 -0.57 22.03
N GLN A 117 -15.54 0.49 22.38
CA GLN A 117 -16.15 1.76 22.79
C GLN A 117 -16.98 2.40 21.67
N GLU A 118 -16.51 2.31 20.42
CA GLU A 118 -17.27 2.74 19.25
C GLU A 118 -18.56 1.91 19.10
N PHE A 119 -18.51 0.60 19.32
CA PHE A 119 -19.71 -0.25 19.30
C PHE A 119 -20.71 0.12 20.41
N LEU A 120 -20.22 0.36 21.63
CA LEU A 120 -21.06 0.71 22.77
C LEU A 120 -21.81 2.03 22.52
N SER A 121 -21.11 3.02 21.97
CA SER A 121 -21.66 4.34 21.62
C SER A 121 -22.37 4.39 20.25
N LEU A 122 -22.35 3.31 19.47
CA LEU A 122 -22.91 3.27 18.13
C LEU A 122 -24.41 3.58 18.12
N ALA A 123 -24.76 4.65 17.40
CA ALA A 123 -26.13 5.07 17.14
C ALA A 123 -26.31 5.35 15.64
N GLN A 124 -27.53 5.20 15.14
CA GLN A 124 -27.87 5.40 13.73
C GLN A 124 -27.55 6.83 13.26
N GLY A 125 -27.72 7.84 14.12
CA GLY A 125 -27.34 9.23 13.79
C GLY A 125 -27.96 9.72 12.49
N SER A 126 -27.16 10.15 11.52
CA SER A 126 -27.59 10.53 10.17
C SER A 126 -27.68 9.36 9.19
N MET A 127 -27.15 8.18 9.54
CA MET A 127 -27.03 7.02 8.66
C MET A 127 -28.41 6.45 8.29
N THR A 128 -28.46 5.81 7.12
CA THR A 128 -29.55 4.92 6.76
C THR A 128 -29.54 3.68 7.67
N VAL A 129 -30.66 2.95 7.72
CA VAL A 129 -30.74 1.71 8.52
C VAL A 129 -29.73 0.67 8.03
N LEU A 130 -29.50 0.58 6.71
CA LEU A 130 -28.56 -0.36 6.12
C LEU A 130 -27.10 0.00 6.42
N GLU A 131 -26.73 1.28 6.33
CA GLU A 131 -25.38 1.73 6.73
C GLU A 131 -25.14 1.49 8.22
N TYR A 132 -26.16 1.73 9.05
CA TYR A 132 -26.10 1.45 10.49
C TYR A 132 -25.94 -0.04 10.77
N GLU A 133 -26.67 -0.91 10.07
CA GLU A 133 -26.53 -2.37 10.15
C GLU A 133 -25.12 -2.81 9.77
N ALA A 134 -24.59 -2.33 8.65
CA ALA A 134 -23.25 -2.69 8.20
C ALA A 134 -22.20 -2.35 9.27
N ARG A 135 -22.29 -1.14 9.86
CA ARG A 135 -21.40 -0.73 10.96
C ARG A 135 -21.62 -1.51 12.25
N PHE A 136 -22.87 -1.84 12.57
CA PHE A 136 -23.20 -2.67 13.72
C PHE A 136 -22.58 -4.06 13.57
N SER A 137 -22.73 -4.68 12.41
CA SER A 137 -22.18 -6.00 12.08
C SER A 137 -20.65 -6.00 12.07
N GLU A 138 -20.02 -4.93 11.61
CA GLU A 138 -18.56 -4.76 11.70
C GLU A 138 -18.07 -4.64 13.14
N LEU A 139 -18.65 -3.73 13.93
CA LEU A 139 -18.20 -3.40 15.27
C LEU A 139 -18.61 -4.44 16.34
N SER A 140 -19.72 -5.16 16.13
CA SER A 140 -20.18 -6.21 17.04
C SER A 140 -19.15 -7.32 17.27
N LYS A 141 -18.24 -7.50 16.29
CA LYS A 141 -17.12 -8.44 16.36
C LYS A 141 -16.15 -8.15 17.51
N TYR A 142 -16.07 -6.90 17.97
CA TYR A 142 -15.18 -6.47 19.06
C TYR A 142 -15.85 -6.55 20.44
N ALA A 143 -17.17 -6.74 20.49
CA ALA A 143 -17.93 -6.83 21.75
C ALA A 143 -18.81 -8.08 21.80
N PRO A 144 -18.26 -9.30 21.61
CA PRO A 144 -19.06 -10.53 21.54
C PRO A 144 -19.87 -10.78 22.83
N HIS A 145 -19.40 -10.28 23.98
CA HIS A 145 -20.10 -10.39 25.25
C HIS A 145 -21.39 -9.53 25.33
N ILE A 146 -21.48 -8.44 24.54
CA ILE A 146 -22.67 -7.58 24.44
C ILE A 146 -23.72 -8.17 23.51
N VAL A 147 -23.30 -8.85 22.44
CA VAL A 147 -24.16 -9.48 21.43
C VAL A 147 -24.19 -11.00 21.54
N ALA A 148 -23.96 -11.53 22.74
CA ALA A 148 -23.76 -12.96 22.98
C ALA A 148 -24.94 -13.85 22.57
N ASP A 149 -26.15 -13.28 22.54
CA ASP A 149 -27.36 -13.95 22.06
C ASP A 149 -28.15 -13.02 21.12
N GLU A 150 -28.97 -13.62 20.27
CA GLU A 150 -29.74 -12.86 19.27
C GLU A 150 -30.72 -11.87 19.93
N CYS A 151 -31.20 -12.14 21.15
CA CYS A 151 -32.07 -11.22 21.87
C CYS A 151 -31.31 -9.95 22.30
N LYS A 152 -30.12 -10.09 22.90
CA LYS A 152 -29.26 -8.97 23.28
C LYS A 152 -28.79 -8.19 22.06
N LYS A 153 -28.42 -8.89 20.99
CA LYS A 153 -28.03 -8.29 19.71
C LYS A 153 -29.16 -7.43 19.14
N THR A 154 -30.36 -7.98 19.06
CA THR A 154 -31.56 -7.27 18.57
C THR A 154 -31.89 -6.07 19.45
N LYS A 155 -31.86 -6.23 20.78
CA LYS A 155 -32.08 -5.11 21.73
C LYS A 155 -31.05 -4.00 21.56
N LYS A 156 -29.76 -4.32 21.49
CA LYS A 156 -28.68 -3.33 21.29
C LYS A 156 -28.84 -2.61 19.97
N PHE A 157 -29.20 -3.31 18.89
CA PHE A 157 -29.50 -2.70 17.59
C PHE A 157 -30.67 -1.72 17.69
N MET A 158 -31.81 -2.13 18.27
CA MET A 158 -32.98 -1.26 18.45
C MET A 158 -32.69 -0.03 19.33
N MET A 159 -31.84 -0.17 20.35
CA MET A 159 -31.45 0.94 21.22
C MET A 159 -30.69 2.04 20.48
N GLY A 160 -29.88 1.68 19.48
CA GLY A 160 -29.12 2.64 18.68
C GLY A 160 -29.88 3.23 17.50
N LEU A 161 -31.06 2.71 17.15
CA LEU A 161 -31.90 3.31 16.11
C LEU A 161 -32.43 4.69 16.48
N LYS A 162 -32.78 5.48 15.47
CA LYS A 162 -33.42 6.79 15.63
C LYS A 162 -34.68 6.67 16.52
N PRO A 163 -34.96 7.64 17.42
CA PRO A 163 -36.12 7.56 18.31
C PRO A 163 -37.45 7.31 17.60
N SER A 164 -37.66 7.90 16.41
CA SER A 164 -38.86 7.70 15.59
C SER A 164 -39.04 6.26 15.11
N LEU A 165 -37.94 5.59 14.73
CA LEU A 165 -37.96 4.17 14.34
C LEU A 165 -38.07 3.26 15.55
N ARG A 166 -37.35 3.59 16.63
CA ARG A 166 -37.39 2.83 17.88
C ARG A 166 -38.82 2.76 18.45
N THR A 167 -39.56 3.86 18.50
CA THR A 167 -40.95 3.86 18.97
C THR A 167 -41.86 2.98 18.12
N ARG A 168 -41.66 2.94 16.80
CA ARG A 168 -42.41 2.07 15.89
C ARG A 168 -42.09 0.59 16.12
N LEU A 169 -40.83 0.27 16.38
CA LEU A 169 -40.34 -1.10 16.51
C LEU A 169 -40.61 -1.68 17.90
N VAL A 170 -40.55 -0.89 18.97
CA VAL A 170 -40.85 -1.34 20.34
C VAL A 170 -42.31 -1.80 20.51
N ALA A 171 -43.21 -1.36 19.63
CA ALA A 171 -44.59 -1.87 19.60
C ALA A 171 -44.67 -3.36 19.20
N PHE A 172 -43.58 -3.94 18.69
CA PHE A 172 -43.49 -5.32 18.25
C PHE A 172 -42.31 -6.03 18.94
N ASP A 173 -42.55 -7.20 19.52
CA ASP A 173 -41.50 -7.99 20.19
C ASP A 173 -40.66 -8.71 19.13
N HIS A 174 -39.63 -8.03 18.60
CA HIS A 174 -38.72 -8.59 17.62
C HIS A 174 -37.72 -9.51 18.31
N ARG A 175 -37.71 -10.79 17.90
CA ARG A 175 -36.84 -11.82 18.49
C ARG A 175 -35.51 -11.97 17.74
N THR A 176 -35.45 -11.45 16.51
CA THR A 176 -34.27 -11.55 15.64
C THR A 176 -33.92 -10.19 15.03
N LEU A 177 -32.64 -10.03 14.68
CA LEU A 177 -32.16 -8.82 14.02
C LEU A 177 -32.81 -8.63 12.64
N ASP A 178 -33.06 -9.72 11.92
CA ASP A 178 -33.68 -9.70 10.59
C ASP A 178 -35.13 -9.17 10.62
N GLU A 179 -35.91 -9.57 11.63
CA GLU A 179 -37.25 -9.03 11.87
C GLU A 179 -37.21 -7.52 12.12
N ALA A 180 -36.27 -7.07 12.96
CA ALA A 180 -36.10 -5.66 13.28
C ALA A 180 -35.66 -4.85 12.04
N LEU A 181 -34.78 -5.38 11.20
CA LEU A 181 -34.35 -4.76 9.94
C LEU A 181 -35.51 -4.66 8.93
N SER A 182 -36.23 -5.75 8.74
CA SER A 182 -37.40 -5.81 7.85
C SER A 182 -38.53 -4.88 8.28
N ALA A 183 -38.67 -4.63 9.58
CA ALA A 183 -39.63 -3.67 10.11
C ALA A 183 -39.12 -2.22 10.05
N ALA A 184 -37.81 -2.00 10.17
CA ALA A 184 -37.19 -0.68 10.10
C ALA A 184 -37.09 -0.11 8.68
N CYS A 185 -36.97 -0.98 7.67
CA CYS A 185 -36.89 -0.60 6.25
C CYS A 185 -38.25 -0.41 5.57
N ARG A 186 -39.36 -0.77 6.23
CA ARG A 186 -40.75 -0.54 5.78
C ARG A 186 -41.26 0.83 6.18
#